data_AF-A0A5J5ERL0-F1
#
_entry.id   AF-A0A5J5ERL0-F1
#
_cell.length_a   1.000
_cell.length_b   1.000
_cell.length_c   1.000
_cell.angle_alpha   90.00
_cell.angle_beta   90.00
_cell.angle_gamma   90.00
#
_symmetry.space_group_name_H-M   'P 1'
#
loop_
_entity.id
_entity.type
_entity.pdbx_description
1 polymer ?
#
loop_
_entity_poly.entity_id
_entity_poly.type
_entity_poly.pdbx_seq_one_letter_code
_entity_poly.pdbx_strand_id
1 'polypeptide(L)' 'EAKKPSALSEAIPQLIAYLAALQHARKNKFRIVTSVYGIATDAANWVFVRLDQQGCLKTSK' A
#
# COMPACT_ATOMS: atom_id res chain seq x y z
N GLU A 1 3.56 -0.35 -6.22
CA GLU A 1 4.43 -1.50 -6.49
C GLU A 1 4.12 -2.07 -7.85
N ALA A 2 5.11 -2.04 -8.73
CA ALA A 2 4.98 -2.56 -10.09
C ALA A 2 5.68 -3.91 -10.20
N LYS A 3 5.06 -4.84 -10.92
CA LYS A 3 5.65 -6.16 -11.24
C LYS A 3 5.58 -6.42 -12.74
N LYS A 4 6.30 -7.46 -13.17
CA LYS A 4 6.17 -8.00 -14.53
C LYS A 4 4.72 -8.48 -14.77
N PRO A 5 4.27 -8.54 -16.03
CA PRO A 5 2.96 -9.09 -16.36
C PRO A 5 2.71 -10.44 -15.66
N SER A 6 1.49 -10.63 -15.16
CA SER A 6 1.05 -11.85 -14.46
C SER A 6 1.66 -12.08 -13.06
N ALA A 7 2.46 -11.16 -12.53
CA ALA A 7 3.04 -11.24 -11.19
C ALA A 7 2.40 -10.24 -10.19
N LEU A 8 1.14 -9.83 -10.41
CA LEU A 8 0.44 -8.85 -9.57
C LEU A 8 0.34 -9.28 -8.09
N SER A 9 0.12 -10.56 -7.83
CA SER A 9 -0.01 -11.09 -6.47
C SER A 9 1.24 -10.85 -5.62
N GLU A 10 2.42 -10.86 -6.24
CA GLU A 10 3.70 -10.59 -5.58
C GLU A 10 3.88 -9.10 -5.21
N ALA A 11 3.17 -8.19 -5.89
CA ALA A 11 3.24 -6.76 -5.63
C ALA A 11 2.57 -6.37 -4.30
N ILE A 12 1.53 -7.11 -3.88
CA ILE A 12 0.68 -6.73 -2.75
C ILE A 12 1.44 -6.77 -1.41
N PRO A 13 2.13 -7.86 -1.02
CA PRO A 13 2.85 -7.91 0.25
C PRO A 13 3.92 -6.80 0.37
N GLN A 14 4.63 -6.53 -0.73
CA GLN A 14 5.67 -5.49 -0.77
C GLN A 14 5.05 -4.08 -0.64
N LEU A 15 3.94 -3.84 -1.34
CA LEU A 15 3.19 -2.59 -1.21
C LEU A 15 2.71 -2.36 0.24
N ILE A 16 2.17 -3.39 0.88
CA ILE A 16 1.71 -3.32 2.28
C ILE A 16 2.88 -2.95 3.19
N ALA A 17 4.05 -3.56 3.02
CA ALA A 17 5.24 -3.25 3.79
C ALA A 17 5.66 -1.77 3.65
N TYR A 18 5.63 -1.22 2.44
CA TYR A 18 5.94 0.19 2.21
C TYR A 18 4.92 1.14 2.87
N LEU A 19 3.63 0.83 2.76
CA LEU A 19 2.57 1.64 3.37
C LEU A 19 2.65 1.61 4.90
N ALA A 20 2.90 0.45 5.48
CA ALA A 20 3.09 0.28 6.92
C ALA A 20 4.32 1.05 7.43
N ALA A 21 5.47 0.92 6.74
CA ALA A 21 6.68 1.64 7.08
C ALA A 21 6.49 3.16 6.99
N LEU A 22 5.82 3.65 5.93
CA LEU A 22 5.49 5.06 5.76
C LEU A 22 4.59 5.56 6.89
N GLN A 23 3.54 4.80 7.25
CA GLN A 23 2.64 5.17 8.33
C GLN A 23 3.35 5.19 9.68
N HIS A 24 4.20 4.20 9.96
CA HIS A 24 5.00 4.13 11.18
C HIS A 24 5.97 5.33 11.28
N ALA A 25 6.66 5.66 10.19
CA ALA A 25 7.54 6.83 10.15
C ALA A 25 6.79 8.15 10.37
N ARG A 26 5.53 8.27 9.92
CA ARG A 26 4.68 9.44 10.18
C ARG A 26 4.26 9.53 11.65
N LYS A 27 3.88 8.40 12.27
CA LYS A 27 3.55 8.30 13.70
C LYS A 27 4.72 8.80 14.57
N ASN A 28 5.94 8.38 14.26
CA ASN A 28 7.13 8.73 15.04
C ASN A 28 7.58 10.20 14.92
N LYS A 29 7.04 10.97 13.97
CA LYS A 29 7.36 12.39 13.78
C LYS A 29 6.28 13.33 14.33
N PHE A 30 5.42 12.86 15.24
CA PHE A 30 4.27 13.61 15.78
C PHE A 30 3.36 14.20 14.70
N ARG A 31 3.31 13.58 13.52
CA ARG A 31 2.42 14.00 12.44
C ARG A 31 1.05 13.36 12.63
N ILE A 32 0.00 14.07 12.22
CA ILE A 32 -1.34 13.49 12.12
C ILE A 32 -1.24 12.21 11.29
N VAL A 33 -1.61 11.10 11.88
CA VAL A 33 -1.70 9.82 11.18
C VAL A 33 -2.83 9.96 10.18
N THR A 34 -2.53 10.02 8.89
CA THR A 34 -3.53 10.01 7.83
C THR A 34 -3.59 8.62 7.20
N SER A 35 -4.66 8.34 6.47
CA SER A 35 -4.67 7.19 5.57
C SER A 35 -3.50 7.32 4.58
N VAL A 36 -2.88 6.20 4.24
CA VAL A 36 -1.86 6.11 3.18
C VAL A 36 -2.40 5.24 2.06
N TYR A 37 -2.03 5.59 0.84
CA TYR A 37 -2.56 5.00 -0.38
C TYR A 37 -1.42 4.50 -1.23
N GLY A 38 -1.68 3.41 -1.95
CA GLY A 38 -0.74 2.78 -2.85
C GLY A 38 -1.45 2.08 -3.98
N ILE A 39 -0.70 1.76 -5.02
CA ILE A 39 -1.18 1.04 -6.20
C ILE A 39 -0.26 -0.14 -6.43
N ALA A 40 -0.82 -1.33 -6.62
CA ALA A 40 -0.13 -2.51 -7.12
C ALA A 40 -0.54 -2.74 -8.58
N THR A 41 0.41 -3.00 -9.47
CA THR A 41 0.10 -3.22 -10.90
C THR A 41 1.10 -4.16 -11.57
N ASP A 42 0.63 -4.95 -12.53
CA ASP A 42 1.43 -5.72 -13.49
C ASP A 42 1.30 -5.17 -14.93
N ALA A 43 0.95 -3.89 -15.04
CA ALA A 43 0.59 -3.15 -16.25
C ALA A 43 -0.76 -3.54 -16.90
N ALA A 44 -1.22 -4.79 -16.76
CA ALA A 44 -2.54 -5.22 -17.25
C ALA A 44 -3.65 -5.02 -16.22
N ASN A 45 -3.33 -5.22 -14.94
CA ASN A 45 -4.24 -5.13 -13.81
C ASN A 45 -3.76 -4.10 -12.81
N TRP A 46 -4.73 -3.52 -12.09
CA TRP A 46 -4.49 -2.47 -11.11
C TRP A 46 -5.21 -2.81 -9.81
N VAL A 47 -4.53 -2.64 -8.68
CA VAL A 47 -5.10 -2.81 -7.35
C VAL A 47 -4.77 -1.58 -6.53
N PHE A 48 -5.80 -0.83 -6.17
CA PHE A 48 -5.70 0.31 -5.27
C PHE A 48 -5.75 -0.20 -3.83
N VAL A 49 -4.77 0.22 -3.02
CA VAL A 49 -4.62 -0.19 -1.63
C VAL A 49 -4.66 1.05 -0.74
N ARG A 50 -5.48 1.00 0.30
CA ARG A 50 -5.54 2.00 1.37
C ARG A 50 -5.21 1.33 2.69
N LEU A 51 -4.30 1.92 3.45
CA LEU A 51 -4.10 1.64 4.86
C LEU A 51 -4.65 2.83 5.65
N ASP A 52 -5.71 2.62 6.41
CA ASP A 52 -6.30 3.68 7.22
C ASP A 52 -5.51 3.96 8.50
N GLN A 53 -5.96 4.95 9.27
CA GLN A 53 -5.23 5.44 10.45
C GLN A 53 -5.14 4.40 11.57
N GLN A 54 -6.10 3.48 11.58
CA GLN A 54 -6.24 2.37 12.52
C GLN A 54 -5.39 1.16 12.09
N GLY A 55 -4.80 1.20 10.89
CA GLY A 55 -4.01 0.11 10.34
C GLY A 55 -4.86 -0.93 9.60
N CYS A 56 -6.12 -0.64 9.29
CA CYS A 56 -6.95 -1.52 8.48
C CYS A 56 -6.62 -1.34 7.01
N LEU A 57 -6.38 -2.45 6.32
CA LEU A 57 -6.13 -2.49 4.89
C LEU A 57 -7.45 -2.63 4.13
N LYS A 58 -7.65 -1.80 3.10
CA LYS A 58 -8.72 -1.95 2.11
C LYS A 58 -8.10 -2.03 0.72
N THR A 59 -8.63 -2.93 -0.11
CA THR A 59 -8.20 -3.07 -1.51
C THR A 59 -9.39 -2.90 -2.44
N SER A 60 -9.15 -2.30 -3.61
CA SER A 60 -10.09 -2.21 -4.74
C SER A 60 -9.35 -2.64 -5.99
N LYS A 61 -10.02 -3.41 -6.84
CA LYS A 61 -9.53 -3.81 -8.17
C LYS A 61 -10.18 -2.95 -9.24
#